data_AF-A0A839W0T7-F1
#
_entry.id   AF-A0A839W0T7-F1
#
_cell.length_a   1.000
_cell.length_b   1.000
_cell.length_c   1.000
_cell.angle_alpha   90.00
_cell.angle_beta   90.00
_cell.angle_gamma   90.00
#
_symmetry.space_group_name_H-M   'P 1'
#
loop_
_entity.id
_entity.type
_entity.pdbx_description
1 polymer ?
#
loop_
_entity_poly.entity_id
_entity_poly.type
_entity_poly.pdbx_seq_one_letter_code
_entity_poly.pdbx_strand_id
1 'polypeptide(L)'
;MMELAELSRDELQAMSEAAREVRLCQRVLAKTGDTVVGELLRGHGTLYEWRHYPPGDVYDAEYHAQYYYHCHPEDERPDGEHGHFHTFLRPLGMPPGMEPVPLKDYEEPDNPNDALSHLVGIAMDVAGQPVRLFTTNRWVTGETWYAADDVIRMLDSFTVDHARPSWPANRWITAMIRLFRPQIVRLLQERDRTVAAWSDRHPDVWVYEDRSLEVTSQILISVEEQIATVEHALRGVRRRSPVLPEPPRFVTP
;
A
#
# COMPACT_ATOMS: atom_id res chain seq x y z
N MET A 1 -4.83 -12.22 -14.71
CA MET A 1 -3.79 -11.18 -14.50
C MET A 1 -4.28 -9.94 -15.20
N MET A 2 -4.60 -8.86 -14.48
CA MET A 2 -4.62 -7.55 -15.13
C MET A 2 -3.16 -7.24 -15.44
N GLU A 3 -2.77 -7.46 -16.69
CA GLU A 3 -1.43 -7.11 -17.15
C GLU A 3 -1.33 -5.59 -17.18
N LEU A 4 -0.19 -5.01 -16.79
CA LEU A 4 0.03 -3.56 -16.89
C LEU A 4 -0.22 -3.02 -18.31
N ALA A 5 -0.25 -3.90 -19.32
CA ALA A 5 -0.62 -3.62 -20.70
C ALA A 5 -2.09 -3.17 -20.90
N GLU A 6 -2.97 -3.42 -19.94
CA GLU A 6 -4.40 -3.04 -19.97
C GLU A 6 -4.66 -1.67 -19.32
N LEU A 7 -3.69 -1.13 -18.59
CA LEU A 7 -3.81 0.18 -17.96
C LEU A 7 -3.78 1.30 -18.99
N SER A 8 -4.51 2.37 -18.69
CA SER A 8 -4.46 3.61 -19.46
C SER A 8 -3.07 4.23 -19.43
N ARG A 9 -2.79 5.07 -20.43
CA ARG A 9 -1.51 5.80 -20.48
C ARG A 9 -1.30 6.68 -19.25
N ASP A 10 -2.37 7.27 -18.72
CA ASP A 10 -2.30 8.20 -17.59
C ASP A 10 -1.99 7.44 -16.29
N GLU A 11 -2.61 6.28 -16.08
CA GLU A 11 -2.25 5.38 -14.96
C GLU A 11 -0.79 4.95 -15.03
N LEU A 12 -0.34 4.51 -16.20
CA LEU A 12 1.06 4.12 -16.40
C LEU A 12 2.03 5.30 -16.18
N GLN A 13 1.63 6.52 -16.54
CA GLN A 13 2.43 7.72 -16.34
C GLN A 13 2.52 8.06 -14.84
N ALA A 14 1.41 7.97 -14.10
CA ALA A 14 1.39 8.14 -12.65
C ALA A 14 2.28 7.10 -11.95
N MET A 15 2.24 5.83 -12.38
CA MET A 15 3.15 4.79 -11.88
C MET A 15 4.62 5.09 -12.20
N SER A 16 4.92 5.65 -13.37
CA SER A 16 6.27 6.05 -13.75
C SER A 16 6.78 7.26 -12.95
N GLU A 17 5.90 8.17 -12.55
CA GLU A 17 6.21 9.26 -11.63
C GLU A 17 6.52 8.74 -10.23
N ALA A 18 5.70 7.82 -9.73
CA ALA A 18 5.96 7.11 -8.49
C ALA A 18 7.29 6.34 -8.53
N ALA A 19 7.61 5.66 -9.64
CA ALA A 19 8.90 5.00 -9.84
C ALA A 19 10.09 5.95 -9.71
N ARG A 20 9.99 7.16 -10.29
CA ARG A 20 11.02 8.19 -10.16
C ARG A 20 11.18 8.66 -8.71
N GLU A 21 10.07 8.77 -7.99
CA GLU A 21 10.07 9.18 -6.58
C GLU A 21 10.69 8.12 -5.66
N VAL A 22 10.32 6.84 -5.85
CA VAL A 22 10.93 5.71 -5.13
C VAL A 22 12.45 5.70 -5.32
N ARG A 23 12.91 5.76 -6.58
CA ARG A 23 14.35 5.81 -6.91
C ARG A 23 15.03 7.05 -6.34
N LEU A 24 14.37 8.21 -6.36
CA LEU A 24 14.91 9.44 -5.80
C LEU A 24 15.17 9.27 -4.30
N CYS A 25 14.17 8.82 -3.55
CA CYS A 25 14.25 8.64 -2.09
C CYS A 25 15.33 7.63 -1.71
N GLN A 26 15.35 6.46 -2.36
CA GLN A 26 16.39 5.46 -2.13
C GLN A 26 17.79 5.98 -2.47
N ARG A 27 17.94 6.67 -3.61
CA ARG A 27 19.23 7.25 -4.03
C ARG A 27 19.75 8.30 -3.05
N VAL A 28 18.90 9.19 -2.52
CA VAL A 28 19.37 10.24 -1.60
C VAL A 28 19.78 9.66 -0.25
N LEU A 29 19.10 8.62 0.24
CA LEU A 29 19.48 7.89 1.46
C LEU A 29 20.77 7.10 1.26
N ALA A 30 20.92 6.42 0.11
CA ALA A 30 22.13 5.66 -0.20
C ALA A 30 23.40 6.52 -0.24
N LYS A 31 23.30 7.83 -0.52
CA LYS A 31 24.46 8.75 -0.48
C LYS A 31 25.08 8.89 0.91
N THR A 32 24.32 8.61 1.96
CA THR A 32 24.78 8.63 3.36
C THR A 32 24.89 7.21 3.95
N GLY A 33 24.72 6.17 3.12
CA GLY A 33 24.75 4.77 3.57
C GLY A 33 23.48 4.32 4.28
N ASP A 34 22.39 5.09 4.18
CA ASP A 34 21.12 4.80 4.84
C ASP A 34 20.15 4.04 3.94
N THR A 35 19.22 3.33 4.58
CA THR A 35 18.01 2.75 3.95
C THR A 35 16.76 3.49 4.44
N VAL A 36 15.61 3.25 3.81
CA VAL A 36 14.33 3.86 4.27
C VAL A 36 14.03 3.46 5.71
N VAL A 37 14.20 2.18 6.02
CA VAL A 37 14.02 1.64 7.38
C VAL A 37 15.07 2.23 8.33
N GLY A 38 16.35 2.26 7.94
CA GLY A 38 17.43 2.81 8.76
C GLY A 38 17.21 4.29 9.11
N GLU A 39 16.73 5.08 8.15
CA GLU A 39 16.40 6.49 8.36
C GLU A 39 15.21 6.67 9.30
N LEU A 40 14.16 5.86 9.16
CA LEU A 40 12.99 5.93 10.04
C LEU A 40 13.34 5.56 11.48
N LEU A 41 14.21 4.57 11.65
CA LEU A 41 14.62 4.05 12.95
C LEU A 41 15.75 4.90 13.59
N ARG A 42 16.27 5.88 12.87
CA ARG A 42 17.35 6.76 13.33
C ARG A 42 16.96 7.47 14.62
N GLY A 43 17.83 7.34 15.63
CA GLY A 43 17.65 8.00 16.92
C GLY A 43 16.73 7.26 17.90
N HIS A 44 16.17 6.11 17.52
CA HIS A 44 15.32 5.31 18.40
C HIS A 44 16.06 4.28 19.26
N GLY A 45 17.38 4.11 19.05
CA GLY A 45 18.21 3.21 19.85
C GLY A 45 17.87 1.74 19.60
N THR A 46 17.63 0.99 20.67
CA THR A 46 17.23 -0.43 20.59
C THR A 46 15.82 -0.56 20.00
N LEU A 47 15.69 -1.41 18.99
CA LEU A 47 14.40 -1.82 18.46
C LEU A 47 13.79 -2.87 19.37
N TYR A 48 12.52 -2.67 19.72
CA TYR A 48 11.74 -3.59 20.52
C TYR A 48 10.63 -4.15 19.64
N GLU A 49 10.46 -5.47 19.71
CA GLU A 49 9.43 -6.22 18.98
C GLU A 49 8.04 -5.67 19.33
N TRP A 50 7.11 -5.73 18.37
CA TRP A 50 5.74 -5.23 18.48
C TRP A 50 5.57 -3.73 18.70
N ARG A 51 6.67 -3.00 18.90
CA ARG A 51 6.61 -1.55 19.09
C ARG A 51 6.55 -0.84 17.73
N HIS A 52 5.71 0.18 17.68
CA HIS A 52 5.60 1.06 16.52
C HIS A 52 6.76 2.07 16.49
N TYR A 53 7.26 2.30 15.28
CA TYR A 53 8.28 3.27 14.98
C TYR A 53 7.85 4.21 13.83
N PRO A 54 8.01 5.53 14.02
CA PRO A 54 8.38 6.20 15.27
C PRO A 54 7.29 6.03 16.35
N PRO A 55 7.60 6.25 17.65
CA PRO A 55 6.58 6.27 18.68
C PRO A 55 5.49 7.31 18.38
N GLY A 56 4.23 6.88 18.45
CA GLY A 56 3.07 7.73 18.10
C GLY A 56 2.71 7.72 16.62
N ASP A 57 3.35 6.84 15.83
CA ASP A 57 3.17 6.68 14.40
C ASP A 57 3.53 7.95 13.61
N VAL A 58 3.56 7.84 12.28
CA VAL A 58 3.60 9.02 11.41
C VAL A 58 2.19 9.33 10.96
N TYR A 59 1.78 10.59 11.11
CA TYR A 59 0.47 11.07 10.70
C TYR A 59 0.60 12.40 9.95
N ASP A 60 0.14 12.41 8.70
CA ASP A 60 0.02 13.60 7.88
C ASP A 60 -1.35 14.25 8.13
N ALA A 61 -1.36 15.44 8.73
CA ALA A 61 -2.60 16.13 9.08
C ALA A 61 -3.30 16.81 7.89
N GLU A 62 -2.62 17.00 6.76
CA GLU A 62 -3.22 17.58 5.55
C GLU A 62 -4.01 16.53 4.76
N TYR A 63 -3.44 15.33 4.63
CA TYR A 63 -4.04 14.22 3.88
C TYR A 63 -4.69 13.16 4.76
N HIS A 64 -4.53 13.27 6.09
CA HIS A 64 -5.02 12.32 7.08
C HIS A 64 -4.53 10.87 6.85
N ALA A 65 -3.36 10.73 6.23
CA ALA A 65 -2.67 9.48 6.01
C ALA A 65 -1.77 9.15 7.19
N GLN A 66 -1.72 7.87 7.57
CA GLN A 66 -0.93 7.39 8.69
C GLN A 66 -0.12 6.16 8.30
N TYR A 67 1.06 6.00 8.89
CA TYR A 67 1.78 4.74 8.84
C TYR A 67 2.60 4.53 10.11
N TYR A 68 2.96 3.27 10.37
CA TYR A 68 4.02 2.92 11.30
C TYR A 68 4.85 1.78 10.75
N TYR A 69 6.03 1.57 11.33
CA TYR A 69 6.88 0.40 11.10
C TYR A 69 7.02 -0.41 12.39
N HIS A 70 6.99 -1.74 12.31
CA HIS A 70 7.32 -2.61 13.44
C HIS A 70 8.01 -3.90 12.99
N CYS A 71 8.48 -4.68 13.95
CA CYS A 71 9.07 -6.00 13.71
C CYS A 71 8.53 -7.00 14.74
N HIS A 72 8.36 -8.24 14.31
CA HIS A 72 7.98 -9.37 15.17
C HIS A 72 9.22 -9.96 15.85
N PRO A 73 9.10 -10.89 16.81
CA PRO A 73 10.20 -11.73 17.25
C PRO A 73 10.87 -12.48 16.09
N GLU A 74 12.19 -12.67 16.15
CA GLU A 74 12.95 -13.31 15.05
C GLU A 74 12.42 -14.69 14.65
N ASP A 75 11.91 -15.47 15.60
CA ASP A 75 11.33 -16.79 15.40
C ASP A 75 9.89 -16.78 14.87
N GLU A 76 9.23 -15.62 14.87
CA GLU A 76 7.89 -15.42 14.32
C GLU A 76 7.90 -14.69 12.96
N ARG A 77 9.04 -14.11 12.57
CA ARG A 77 9.19 -13.42 11.27
C ARG A 77 9.15 -14.43 10.12
N PRO A 78 8.46 -14.12 9.01
CA PRO A 78 8.69 -14.82 7.75
C PRO A 78 10.18 -14.80 7.36
N ASP A 79 10.67 -15.90 6.77
CA ASP A 79 12.08 -16.04 6.40
C ASP A 79 12.59 -14.83 5.59
N GLY A 80 13.64 -14.17 6.11
CA GLY A 80 14.29 -13.03 5.47
C GLY A 80 13.63 -11.66 5.72
N GLU A 81 12.49 -11.62 6.42
CA GLU A 81 11.84 -10.38 6.81
C GLU A 81 12.55 -9.74 8.02
N HIS A 82 12.80 -8.44 7.96
CA HIS A 82 13.26 -7.64 9.09
C HIS A 82 12.09 -7.04 9.88
N GLY A 83 11.07 -6.59 9.15
CA GLY A 83 9.83 -6.04 9.69
C GLY A 83 9.06 -5.39 8.56
N HIS A 84 8.01 -4.64 8.90
CA HIS A 84 7.11 -4.14 7.89
C HIS A 84 6.41 -2.85 8.29
N PHE A 85 6.01 -2.11 7.27
CA PHE A 85 5.14 -0.95 7.41
C PHE A 85 3.68 -1.38 7.38
N HIS A 86 2.85 -0.69 8.15
CA HIS A 86 1.41 -0.66 7.94
C HIS A 86 0.99 0.73 7.52
N THR A 87 0.08 0.84 6.56
CA THR A 87 -0.43 2.11 6.04
C THR A 87 -1.93 2.24 6.24
N PHE A 88 -2.38 3.44 6.57
CA PHE A 88 -3.76 3.72 6.94
C PHE A 88 -4.22 5.05 6.36
N LEU A 89 -5.53 5.15 6.15
CA LEU A 89 -6.20 6.43 5.90
C LEU A 89 -7.26 6.65 6.96
N ARG A 90 -7.29 7.86 7.52
CA ARG A 90 -8.29 8.28 8.50
C ARG A 90 -9.48 8.99 7.84
N PRO A 91 -10.67 8.97 8.46
CA PRO A 91 -11.92 9.47 7.86
C PRO A 91 -11.87 10.88 7.27
N LEU A 92 -11.13 11.83 7.87
CA LEU A 92 -11.04 13.18 7.32
C LEU A 92 -10.27 13.26 5.98
N GLY A 93 -9.49 12.24 5.62
CA GLY A 93 -8.83 12.12 4.31
C GLY A 93 -9.56 11.19 3.34
N MET A 94 -10.61 10.51 3.81
CA MET A 94 -11.37 9.58 2.98
C MET A 94 -12.20 10.34 1.93
N PRO A 95 -12.39 9.78 0.72
CA PRO A 95 -13.35 10.32 -0.23
C PRO A 95 -14.76 10.48 0.38
N PRO A 96 -15.61 11.39 -0.13
CA PRO A 96 -16.96 11.54 0.37
C PRO A 96 -17.80 10.26 0.16
N GLY A 97 -18.66 9.96 1.14
CA GLY A 97 -19.61 8.85 1.10
C GLY A 97 -19.02 7.47 1.43
N MET A 98 -17.86 7.42 2.10
CA MET A 98 -17.32 6.16 2.65
C MET A 98 -17.99 5.87 3.99
N GLU A 99 -18.49 4.65 4.15
CA GLU A 99 -19.10 4.16 5.40
C GLU A 99 -18.46 2.83 5.79
N PRO A 100 -18.18 2.60 7.09
CA PRO A 100 -17.76 1.29 7.57
C PRO A 100 -18.76 0.20 7.19
N VAL A 101 -18.26 -1.01 6.96
CA VAL A 101 -19.13 -2.19 6.88
C VAL A 101 -19.84 -2.34 8.23
N PRO A 102 -21.18 -2.53 8.25
CA PRO A 102 -21.94 -2.64 9.49
C PRO A 102 -21.72 -4.01 10.17
N LEU A 103 -20.52 -4.21 10.70
CA LEU A 103 -20.15 -5.39 11.45
C LEU A 103 -20.90 -5.43 12.78
N LYS A 104 -21.26 -6.63 13.24
CA LYS A 104 -22.12 -6.83 14.43
C LYS A 104 -21.53 -6.26 15.73
N ASP A 105 -20.22 -6.10 15.76
CA ASP A 105 -19.42 -5.60 16.88
C ASP A 105 -18.75 -4.26 16.55
N TYR A 106 -19.26 -3.55 15.54
CA TYR A 106 -18.83 -2.19 15.27
C TYR A 106 -19.24 -1.28 16.43
N GLU A 107 -18.25 -0.62 17.02
CA GLU A 107 -18.43 0.44 17.99
C GLU A 107 -17.90 1.73 17.38
N GLU A 108 -18.69 2.81 17.46
CA GLU A 108 -18.27 4.11 16.95
C GLU A 108 -17.14 4.66 17.84
N PRO A 109 -16.00 5.09 17.27
CA PRO A 109 -14.91 5.62 18.07
C PRO A 109 -15.26 6.98 18.69
N ASP A 110 -14.69 7.27 19.86
CA ASP A 110 -14.88 8.54 20.58
C ASP A 110 -14.59 9.77 19.69
N ASN A 111 -13.54 9.67 18.88
CA ASN A 111 -13.25 10.62 17.83
C ASN A 111 -13.60 9.99 16.48
N PRO A 112 -14.53 10.57 15.71
CA PRO A 112 -14.88 10.05 14.39
C PRO A 112 -13.68 9.88 13.45
N ASN A 113 -12.60 10.66 13.62
CA ASN A 113 -11.38 10.52 12.81
C ASN A 113 -10.44 9.38 13.27
N ASP A 114 -10.81 8.63 14.31
CA ASP A 114 -10.12 7.41 14.74
C ASP A 114 -10.65 6.15 14.05
N ALA A 115 -11.68 6.25 13.19
CA ALA A 115 -12.16 5.12 12.37
C ALA A 115 -11.23 4.84 11.16
N LEU A 116 -9.93 4.65 11.42
CA LEU A 116 -8.92 4.43 10.38
C LEU A 116 -9.09 3.08 9.67
N SER A 117 -8.77 3.06 8.38
CA SER A 117 -8.80 1.87 7.52
C SER A 117 -7.38 1.49 7.11
N HIS A 118 -7.02 0.19 7.18
CA HIS A 118 -5.73 -0.30 6.72
C HIS A 118 -5.73 -0.47 5.20
N LEU A 119 -4.71 0.08 4.54
CA LEU A 119 -4.60 0.02 3.09
C LEU A 119 -3.78 -1.20 2.64
N VAL A 120 -2.52 -1.29 3.09
CA VAL A 120 -1.61 -2.39 2.77
C VAL A 120 -0.40 -2.38 3.70
N GLY A 121 0.13 -3.56 3.98
CA GLY A 121 1.43 -3.74 4.62
C GLY A 121 2.57 -3.84 3.60
N ILE A 122 3.73 -3.28 3.91
CA ILE A 122 4.93 -3.34 3.07
C ILE A 122 6.06 -4.01 3.86
N ALA A 123 6.34 -5.27 3.53
CA ALA A 123 7.40 -6.03 4.18
C ALA A 123 8.77 -5.70 3.63
N MET A 124 9.72 -5.57 4.56
CA MET A 124 11.10 -5.18 4.31
C MET A 124 12.04 -6.31 4.70
N ASP A 125 13.02 -6.59 3.85
CA ASP A 125 14.08 -7.55 4.17
C ASP A 125 15.16 -6.93 5.07
N VAL A 126 16.10 -7.77 5.50
CA VAL A 126 17.27 -7.37 6.32
C VAL A 126 18.22 -6.40 5.62
N ALA A 127 18.14 -6.26 4.29
CA ALA A 127 18.87 -5.28 3.51
C ALA A 127 18.11 -3.95 3.34
N GLY A 128 16.90 -3.84 3.92
CA GLY A 128 16.04 -2.67 3.82
C GLY A 128 15.35 -2.52 2.45
N GLN A 129 15.21 -3.61 1.68
CA GLN A 129 14.45 -3.64 0.44
C GLN A 129 13.02 -4.10 0.66
N PRO A 130 12.02 -3.52 -0.05
CA PRO A 130 10.65 -4.01 0.00
C PRO A 130 10.54 -5.32 -0.79
N VAL A 131 10.00 -6.36 -0.17
CA VAL A 131 9.96 -7.73 -0.74
C VAL A 131 8.55 -8.29 -0.89
N ARG A 132 7.57 -7.76 -0.14
CA ARG A 132 6.20 -8.30 -0.15
C ARG A 132 5.18 -7.22 0.23
N LEU A 133 4.03 -7.28 -0.42
CA LEU A 133 2.84 -6.51 -0.05
C LEU A 133 1.79 -7.47 0.48
N PHE A 134 1.04 -7.06 1.50
CA PHE A 134 0.02 -7.92 2.12
C PHE A 134 -1.12 -7.13 2.74
N THR A 135 -2.26 -7.79 2.93
CA THR A 135 -3.37 -7.31 3.73
C THR A 135 -3.56 -8.24 4.91
N THR A 136 -4.13 -7.73 5.98
CA THR A 136 -4.37 -8.47 7.21
C THR A 136 -5.86 -8.62 7.48
N ASN A 137 -6.20 -9.38 8.51
CA ASN A 137 -7.51 -9.36 9.12
C ASN A 137 -7.64 -8.17 10.09
N ARG A 138 -8.88 -7.80 10.45
CA ARG A 138 -9.19 -6.62 11.27
C ARG A 138 -8.48 -6.65 12.61
N TRP A 139 -8.48 -7.79 13.30
CA TRP A 139 -7.86 -7.93 14.63
C TRP A 139 -6.35 -7.62 14.65
N VAL A 140 -5.66 -7.74 13.51
CA VAL A 140 -4.21 -7.51 13.43
C VAL A 140 -3.86 -6.04 13.63
N THR A 141 -4.68 -5.14 13.07
CA THR A 141 -4.42 -3.70 13.06
C THR A 141 -5.42 -2.91 13.91
N GLY A 142 -6.52 -3.55 14.35
CA GLY A 142 -7.62 -2.87 15.02
C GLY A 142 -8.35 -1.88 14.10
N GLU A 143 -8.25 -2.05 12.78
CA GLU A 143 -8.86 -1.13 11.82
C GLU A 143 -10.39 -1.12 11.92
N THR A 144 -10.99 -0.01 11.47
CA THR A 144 -12.40 -0.03 11.08
C THR A 144 -12.50 -0.68 9.70
N TRP A 145 -13.37 -1.68 9.57
CA TRP A 145 -13.45 -2.43 8.32
C TRP A 145 -14.27 -1.69 7.27
N TYR A 146 -13.62 -1.30 6.17
CA TYR A 146 -14.25 -0.77 4.96
C TYR A 146 -14.18 -1.81 3.84
N ALA A 147 -15.19 -1.84 2.97
CA ALA A 147 -15.24 -2.75 1.83
C ALA A 147 -14.09 -2.47 0.85
N ALA A 148 -13.63 -3.51 0.13
CA ALA A 148 -12.50 -3.39 -0.80
C ALA A 148 -12.67 -2.24 -1.80
N ASP A 149 -13.86 -2.04 -2.36
CA ASP A 149 -14.12 -0.97 -3.34
C ASP A 149 -13.94 0.43 -2.75
N ASP A 150 -14.28 0.62 -1.48
CA ASP A 150 -14.07 1.88 -0.76
C ASP A 150 -12.57 2.07 -0.46
N VAL A 151 -11.88 1.04 0.03
CA VAL A 151 -10.43 1.11 0.29
C VAL A 151 -9.65 1.35 -1.01
N ILE A 152 -10.09 0.79 -2.14
CA ILE A 152 -9.50 1.05 -3.46
C ILE A 152 -9.58 2.54 -3.84
N ARG A 153 -10.68 3.22 -3.49
CA ARG A 153 -10.83 4.67 -3.70
C ARG A 153 -9.97 5.48 -2.72
N MET A 154 -9.76 4.99 -1.51
CA MET A 154 -8.87 5.62 -0.51
C MET A 154 -7.41 5.69 -0.97
N LEU A 155 -6.96 4.75 -1.81
CA LEU A 155 -5.58 4.73 -2.31
C LEU A 155 -5.17 6.02 -3.04
N ASP A 156 -6.12 6.72 -3.67
CA ASP A 156 -5.84 7.98 -4.37
C ASP A 156 -5.72 9.19 -3.41
N SER A 157 -6.23 9.07 -2.19
CA SER A 157 -6.12 10.09 -1.13
C SER A 157 -4.89 9.91 -0.24
N PHE A 158 -4.23 8.75 -0.29
CA PHE A 158 -3.07 8.48 0.58
C PHE A 158 -1.85 9.29 0.14
N THR A 159 -1.44 10.24 0.98
CA THR A 159 -0.21 11.02 0.81
C THR A 159 0.40 11.34 2.17
N VAL A 160 1.69 11.06 2.32
CA VAL A 160 2.52 11.56 3.41
C VAL A 160 3.74 12.21 2.77
N ASP A 161 3.88 13.53 2.91
CA ASP A 161 4.96 14.26 2.23
C ASP A 161 5.65 15.33 3.10
N HIS A 162 5.20 15.50 4.34
CA HIS A 162 5.86 16.39 5.29
C HIS A 162 7.29 15.93 5.64
N ALA A 163 8.12 16.86 6.13
CA ALA A 163 9.57 16.65 6.23
C ALA A 163 10.03 15.73 7.37
N ARG A 164 9.21 15.51 8.40
CA ARG A 164 9.54 14.74 9.61
C ARG A 164 8.78 13.41 9.68
N PRO A 165 9.23 12.37 10.38
CA PRO A 165 10.59 12.22 10.90
C PRO A 165 11.63 12.17 9.75
N SER A 166 11.21 11.73 8.57
CA SER A 166 12.06 11.63 7.39
C SER A 166 11.28 11.92 6.10
N TRP A 167 11.61 13.05 5.47
CA TRP A 167 11.08 13.43 4.16
C TRP A 167 11.25 12.33 3.08
N PRO A 168 12.43 11.71 2.89
CA PRO A 168 12.56 10.63 1.91
C PRO A 168 11.77 9.38 2.28
N ALA A 169 11.62 9.03 3.57
CA ALA A 169 10.81 7.87 3.96
C ALA A 169 9.32 8.11 3.68
N ASN A 170 8.80 9.27 4.06
CA ASN A 170 7.40 9.65 3.85
C ASN A 170 7.02 9.62 2.36
N ARG A 171 7.81 10.28 1.51
CA ARG A 171 7.56 10.32 0.06
C ARG A 171 7.76 8.95 -0.58
N TRP A 172 8.69 8.14 -0.08
CA TRP A 172 8.86 6.76 -0.53
C TRP A 172 7.63 5.91 -0.26
N ILE A 173 7.04 5.96 0.95
CA ILE A 173 5.84 5.18 1.29
C ILE A 173 4.68 5.56 0.37
N THR A 174 4.42 6.86 0.20
CA THR A 174 3.41 7.36 -0.74
C THR A 174 3.64 6.84 -2.16
N ALA A 175 4.89 6.89 -2.62
CA ALA A 175 5.25 6.44 -3.96
C ALA A 175 5.12 4.91 -4.13
N MET A 176 5.37 4.12 -3.08
CA MET A 176 5.17 2.66 -3.12
C MET A 176 3.70 2.30 -3.36
N ILE A 177 2.77 2.98 -2.67
CA ILE A 177 1.32 2.79 -2.88
C ILE A 177 0.93 3.06 -4.34
N ARG A 178 1.44 4.16 -4.92
CA ARG A 178 1.15 4.53 -6.31
C ARG A 178 1.82 3.60 -7.33
N LEU A 179 3.06 3.18 -7.09
CA LEU A 179 3.82 2.31 -8.01
C LEU A 179 3.21 0.90 -8.11
N PHE A 180 2.69 0.38 -6.99
CA PHE A 180 2.09 -0.95 -6.90
C PHE A 180 0.56 -0.91 -6.84
N ARG A 181 -0.07 0.22 -7.19
CA ARG A 181 -1.53 0.39 -7.13
C ARG A 181 -2.30 -0.79 -7.76
N PRO A 182 -1.97 -1.30 -8.97
CA PRO A 182 -2.69 -2.42 -9.56
C PRO A 182 -2.61 -3.70 -8.71
N GLN A 183 -1.45 -3.97 -8.10
CA GLN A 183 -1.27 -5.10 -7.20
C GLN A 183 -2.07 -4.92 -5.90
N ILE A 184 -2.03 -3.73 -5.31
CA ILE A 184 -2.76 -3.42 -4.06
C ILE A 184 -4.27 -3.55 -4.27
N VAL A 185 -4.82 -3.09 -5.41
CA VAL A 185 -6.23 -3.29 -5.77
C VAL A 185 -6.60 -4.78 -5.75
N ARG A 186 -5.75 -5.64 -6.34
CA ARG A 186 -6.00 -7.09 -6.32
C ARG A 186 -5.93 -7.68 -4.92
N LEU A 187 -4.98 -7.24 -4.11
CA LEU A 187 -4.85 -7.67 -2.72
C LEU A 187 -6.09 -7.30 -1.91
N LEU A 188 -6.61 -6.08 -2.05
CA LEU A 188 -7.85 -5.66 -1.37
C LEU A 188 -9.07 -6.48 -1.79
N GLN A 189 -9.20 -6.80 -3.08
CA GLN A 189 -10.26 -7.68 -3.56
C GLN A 189 -10.09 -9.13 -3.07
N GLU A 190 -8.85 -9.60 -2.95
CA GLU A 190 -8.54 -10.93 -2.40
C GLU A 190 -8.79 -10.96 -0.89
N ARG A 191 -8.48 -9.90 -0.16
CA ARG A 191 -8.75 -9.74 1.28
C ARG A 191 -10.21 -10.05 1.59
N ASP A 192 -11.12 -9.36 0.92
CA ASP A 192 -12.56 -9.52 1.16
C ASP A 192 -13.05 -10.90 0.75
N ARG A 193 -12.54 -11.46 -0.37
CA ARG A 193 -12.83 -12.83 -0.80
C ARG A 193 -12.33 -13.88 0.19
N THR A 194 -11.14 -13.70 0.75
CA THR A 194 -10.56 -14.59 1.76
C THR A 194 -11.37 -14.56 3.04
N VAL A 195 -11.74 -13.37 3.52
CA VAL A 195 -12.58 -13.20 4.72
C VAL A 195 -13.95 -13.86 4.54
N ALA A 196 -14.62 -13.63 3.40
CA ALA A 196 -15.90 -14.27 3.10
C ALA A 196 -15.77 -15.80 3.05
N ALA A 197 -14.79 -16.31 2.30
CA ALA A 197 -14.57 -17.76 2.19
C ALA A 197 -14.15 -18.41 3.52
N TRP A 198 -13.48 -17.66 4.40
CA TRP A 198 -13.15 -18.13 5.75
C TRP A 198 -14.39 -18.21 6.62
N SER A 199 -15.23 -17.18 6.59
CA SER A 199 -16.51 -17.14 7.31
C SER A 199 -17.42 -18.31 6.91
N ASP A 200 -17.49 -18.63 5.62
CA ASP A 200 -18.28 -19.76 5.11
C ASP A 200 -17.78 -21.12 5.61
N ARG A 201 -16.45 -21.26 5.77
CA ARG A 201 -15.82 -22.50 6.25
C ARG A 201 -15.85 -22.64 7.77
N HIS A 202 -15.98 -21.53 8.50
CA HIS A 202 -15.95 -21.49 9.96
C HIS A 202 -17.16 -20.70 10.51
N PRO A 203 -18.40 -21.17 10.30
CA PRO A 203 -19.62 -20.41 10.60
C PRO A 203 -19.80 -20.08 12.09
N ASP A 204 -19.18 -20.87 12.98
CA ASP A 204 -19.26 -20.69 14.42
C ASP A 204 -18.20 -19.70 14.96
N VAL A 205 -17.29 -19.22 14.11
CA VAL A 205 -16.20 -18.32 14.49
C VAL A 205 -16.46 -16.93 13.92
N TRP A 206 -16.19 -15.90 14.72
CA TRP A 206 -16.26 -14.54 14.23
C TRP A 206 -15.00 -14.18 13.44
N VAL A 207 -15.10 -14.20 12.11
CA VAL A 207 -13.95 -14.08 11.21
C VAL A 207 -13.08 -12.85 11.45
N TYR A 208 -13.67 -11.69 11.78
CA TYR A 208 -12.93 -10.45 11.96
C TYR A 208 -12.06 -10.41 13.24
N GLU A 209 -12.29 -11.34 14.16
CA GLU A 209 -11.51 -11.54 15.39
C GLU A 209 -10.83 -12.92 15.45
N ASP A 210 -10.81 -13.65 14.34
CA ASP A 210 -10.21 -14.98 14.29
C ASP A 210 -8.69 -14.89 14.14
N ARG A 211 -7.98 -15.19 15.24
CA ARG A 211 -6.51 -15.20 15.30
C ARG A 211 -5.84 -16.26 14.43
N SER A 212 -6.58 -17.21 13.87
CA SER A 212 -6.05 -18.16 12.91
C SER A 212 -6.03 -17.64 11.47
N LEU A 213 -6.66 -16.48 11.21
CA LEU A 213 -6.60 -15.76 9.96
C LEU A 213 -5.90 -14.41 10.18
N GLU A 214 -4.59 -14.38 10.04
CA GLU A 214 -3.78 -13.16 10.19
C GLU A 214 -3.62 -12.41 8.85
N VAL A 215 -3.00 -13.05 7.86
CA VAL A 215 -2.77 -12.51 6.52
C VAL A 215 -3.89 -12.97 5.58
N THR A 216 -4.62 -12.01 5.01
CA THR A 216 -5.80 -12.26 4.16
C THR A 216 -5.47 -12.26 2.67
N SER A 217 -4.39 -11.59 2.27
CA SER A 217 -3.82 -11.67 0.93
C SER A 217 -2.36 -11.21 0.93
N GLN A 218 -1.56 -11.69 -0.01
CA GLN A 218 -0.17 -11.25 -0.15
C GLN A 218 0.40 -11.50 -1.55
N ILE A 219 1.45 -10.76 -1.90
CA ILE A 219 2.22 -10.95 -3.14
C ILE A 219 3.68 -10.53 -2.93
N LEU A 220 4.61 -11.33 -3.45
CA LEU A 220 6.02 -10.93 -3.53
C LEU A 220 6.19 -9.82 -4.57
N ILE A 221 7.09 -8.88 -4.28
CA ILE A 221 7.35 -7.74 -5.17
C ILE A 221 8.86 -7.55 -5.40
N SER A 222 9.17 -6.99 -6.56
CA SER A 222 10.49 -6.43 -6.88
C SER A 222 10.27 -5.03 -7.44
N VAL A 223 10.84 -4.02 -6.77
CA VAL A 223 10.73 -2.62 -7.21
C VAL A 223 11.35 -2.45 -8.60
N GLU A 224 12.54 -2.97 -8.83
CA GLU A 224 13.22 -2.80 -10.12
C GLU A 224 12.48 -3.50 -11.27
N GLU A 225 11.94 -4.70 -11.04
CA GLU A 225 11.11 -5.39 -12.05
C GLU A 225 9.82 -4.63 -12.33
N GLN A 226 9.15 -4.11 -11.30
CA GLN A 226 7.94 -3.31 -11.45
C GLN A 226 8.22 -2.04 -12.27
N ILE A 227 9.30 -1.32 -11.95
CA ILE A 227 9.68 -0.11 -12.68
C ILE A 227 9.99 -0.45 -14.14
N ALA A 228 10.77 -1.50 -14.41
CA ALA A 228 11.08 -1.94 -15.76
C ALA A 228 9.81 -2.29 -16.56
N THR A 229 8.84 -2.96 -15.91
CA THR A 229 7.58 -3.35 -16.54
C THR A 229 6.71 -2.13 -16.88
N VAL A 230 6.61 -1.14 -15.97
CA VAL A 230 5.92 0.13 -16.22
C VAL A 230 6.56 0.91 -17.37
N GLU A 231 7.89 1.04 -17.37
CA GLU A 231 8.63 1.72 -18.44
C GLU A 231 8.42 1.04 -19.80
N HIS A 232 8.39 -0.30 -19.83
CA HIS A 232 8.12 -1.07 -21.04
C HIS A 232 6.69 -0.83 -21.54
N ALA A 233 5.69 -0.93 -20.66
CA ALA A 233 4.28 -0.72 -21.00
C ALA A 233 4.05 0.69 -21.57
N LEU A 234 4.62 1.73 -20.96
CA LEU A 234 4.56 3.11 -21.45
C LEU A 234 5.12 3.27 -22.87
N ARG A 235 6.24 2.61 -23.18
CA ARG A 235 6.82 2.62 -24.53
C ARG A 235 5.93 1.88 -25.53
N GLY A 236 5.31 0.77 -25.11
CA GLY A 236 4.36 0.01 -25.91
C GLY A 236 3.12 0.82 -26.30
N VAL A 237 2.53 1.55 -25.34
CA VAL A 237 1.38 2.44 -25.59
C VAL A 237 1.72 3.54 -26.59
N ARG A 238 2.91 4.17 -26.49
CA ARG A 238 3.37 5.20 -27.45
C ARG A 238 3.42 4.70 -28.90
N ARG A 239 3.74 3.41 -29.12
CA ARG A 239 3.82 2.83 -30.47
C ARG A 239 2.44 2.53 -31.09
N ARG A 240 1.38 2.40 -30.27
CA ARG A 240 0.03 2.07 -30.73
C ARG A 240 -0.77 3.30 -31.21
N SER A 241 -0.35 4.52 -30.86
CA SER A 241 -0.97 5.74 -31.42
C SER A 241 -0.49 5.95 -32.86
N PRO A 242 -1.40 6.01 -33.87
CA PRO A 242 -0.98 6.25 -35.25
C PRO A 242 -0.35 7.64 -35.36
N VAL A 243 0.89 7.70 -35.83
CA VAL A 243 1.58 8.96 -36.18
C VAL A 243 1.05 9.53 -37.50
N LEU A 244 0.38 8.70 -38.31
CA LEU A 244 -0.16 9.08 -39.60
C LEU A 244 -1.67 9.32 -39.50
N PRO A 245 -2.20 10.40 -40.12
CA PRO A 245 -3.65 10.59 -40.24
C PRO A 245 -4.27 9.41 -41.00
N GLU A 246 -5.54 9.09 -40.69
CA GLU A 246 -6.28 8.07 -41.45
C GLU A 246 -6.23 8.42 -42.95
N PRO A 247 -5.93 7.45 -43.84
CA PRO A 247 -5.94 7.71 -45.27
C PRO A 247 -7.35 8.17 -45.69
N PRO A 248 -7.44 9.16 -46.60
CA PRO A 248 -8.73 9.66 -47.04
C PRO A 248 -9.56 8.51 -47.61
N ARG A 249 -10.80 8.37 -47.12
CA ARG A 249 -11.77 7.43 -47.67
C ARG A 249 -12.16 7.92 -49.06
N PHE A 250 -11.58 7.31 -50.10
CA PHE A 250 -12.02 7.53 -51.46
C PHE A 250 -13.40 6.89 -51.62
N VAL A 251 -14.44 7.73 -51.69
CA VAL A 251 -15.78 7.30 -52.11
C VAL A 251 -15.65 6.85 -53.56
N THR A 252 -15.80 5.55 -53.80
CA THR A 252 -15.81 5.02 -55.16
C THR A 252 -17.18 5.31 -55.78
N PRO A 253 -17.25 5.82 -57.02
CA PRO A 253 -18.50 6.25 -57.66
C PRO A 253 -19.48 5.11 -57.94
#